data_AF-A0A6J4HZ11-F1
#
_entry.id   AF-A0A6J4HZ11-F1
#
_cell.length_a   1.000
_cell.length_b   1.000
_cell.length_c   1.000
_cell.angle_alpha   90.00
_cell.angle_beta   90.00
_cell.angle_gamma   90.00
#
_symmetry.space_group_name_H-M   'P 1'
#
loop_
_entity.id
_entity.type
_entity.pdbx_description
1 polymer ?
#
loop_
_entity_poly.entity_id
_entity_poly.type
_entity_poly.pdbx_seq_one_letter_code
_entity_poly.pdbx_strand_id
1 'polypeptide(L)'
;GFLWFLTRSKQAPRLALIGFYMTLVFVAVTIPAAIYAEKAYGKTLANVDWLHGSAESFLTIANILLVLGFREAIIKAKQVSKEKS
;
A
#
# COMPACT_ATOMS: atom_id res chain seq x y z
N GLY A 1 -6.50 0.65 15.69
CA GLY A 1 -5.59 0.30 14.58
C GLY A 1 -5.11 1.55 13.86
N PHE A 2 -3.91 1.52 13.29
CA PHE A 2 -3.26 2.65 12.59
C PHE A 2 -4.16 3.31 11.52
N LEU A 3 -4.78 2.51 10.64
CA LEU A 3 -5.72 2.99 9.61
C LEU A 3 -6.97 3.66 10.19
N TRP A 4 -7.52 3.12 11.29
CA TRP A 4 -8.67 3.71 11.97
C TRP A 4 -8.32 5.07 12.59
N PHE A 5 -7.12 5.21 13.16
CA PHE A 5 -6.63 6.47 13.70
C PHE A 5 -6.41 7.53 12.59
N LEU A 6 -5.76 7.14 11.48
CA LEU A 6 -5.57 8.02 10.33
C LEU A 6 -6.88 8.45 9.67
N THR A 7 -7.84 7.54 9.54
CA THR A 7 -9.16 7.83 8.96
C THR A 7 -9.96 8.75 9.89
N ARG A 8 -9.88 8.55 11.20
CA ARG A 8 -10.58 9.37 12.21
C ARG A 8 -10.00 10.77 12.33
N SER A 9 -8.70 10.94 12.15
CA SER A 9 -8.04 12.25 12.23
C SER A 9 -8.39 13.20 11.06
N LYS A 10 -8.87 12.68 9.91
CA LYS A 10 -9.11 13.45 8.66
C LYS A 10 -7.90 14.23 8.11
N GLN A 11 -6.73 14.11 8.74
CA GLN A 11 -5.48 14.76 8.34
C GLN A 11 -4.77 14.05 7.18
N ALA A 12 -5.12 12.78 6.92
CA ALA A 12 -4.48 11.99 5.87
C ALA A 12 -5.16 12.24 4.50
N PRO A 13 -4.38 12.47 3.42
CA PRO A 13 -4.92 12.58 2.07
C PRO A 13 -5.59 11.26 1.65
N ARG A 14 -6.73 11.35 0.98
CA ARG A 14 -7.52 10.19 0.52
C ARG A 14 -6.70 9.20 -0.30
N LEU A 15 -5.77 9.70 -1.12
CA LEU A 15 -4.92 8.87 -1.97
C LEU A 15 -3.91 8.04 -1.15
N ALA A 16 -3.34 8.60 -0.08
CA ALA A 16 -2.45 7.84 0.81
C ALA A 16 -3.22 6.80 1.64
N LEU A 17 -4.46 7.11 2.07
CA LEU A 17 -5.33 6.12 2.71
C LEU A 17 -5.60 4.94 1.78
N ILE A 18 -5.90 5.19 0.50
CA ILE A 18 -6.07 4.13 -0.51
C ILE A 18 -4.78 3.29 -0.63
N GLY A 19 -3.61 3.92 -0.68
CA GLY A 19 -2.32 3.22 -0.68
C GLY A 19 -2.16 2.29 0.53
N PHE A 20 -2.44 2.76 1.74
CA PHE A 20 -2.39 1.92 2.94
C PHE A 20 -3.41 0.78 2.94
N TYR A 21 -4.64 1.01 2.48
CA TYR A 21 -5.64 -0.05 2.35
C TYR A 21 -5.23 -1.08 1.28
N MET A 22 -4.64 -0.65 0.16
CA MET A 22 -4.10 -1.57 -0.85
C MET A 22 -2.98 -2.44 -0.29
N THR A 23 -2.06 -1.89 0.51
CA THR A 23 -1.03 -2.69 1.19
C THR A 23 -1.65 -3.70 2.17
N LEU A 24 -2.73 -3.33 2.87
CA LEU A 24 -3.40 -4.26 3.78
C LEU A 24 -4.09 -5.42 3.02
N VAL A 25 -4.78 -5.09 1.92
CA VAL A 25 -5.40 -6.09 1.03
C VAL A 25 -4.35 -7.00 0.41
N PHE A 26 -3.23 -6.43 -0.01
CA PHE A 26 -2.09 -7.20 -0.53
C PHE A 26 -1.64 -8.25 0.47
N VAL A 27 -1.32 -7.83 1.71
CA VAL A 27 -0.89 -8.75 2.77
C VAL A 27 -1.97 -9.81 3.04
N ALA A 28 -3.25 -9.43 3.06
CA ALA A 28 -4.35 -10.36 3.26
C ALA A 28 -4.50 -11.40 2.14
N VAL A 29 -4.08 -11.09 0.90
CA VAL A 29 -4.11 -12.01 -0.24
C VAL A 29 -2.82 -12.81 -0.36
N THR A 30 -1.66 -12.19 -0.12
CA THR A 30 -0.35 -12.84 -0.29
C THR A 30 -0.05 -13.85 0.79
N ILE A 31 -0.53 -13.67 2.02
CA ILE A 31 -0.35 -14.66 3.10
C ILE A 31 -1.07 -15.98 2.75
N PRO A 32 -2.37 -16.01 2.41
CA PRO A 32 -3.05 -17.25 1.98
C PRO A 32 -2.46 -17.83 0.70
N ALA A 33 -2.12 -16.99 -0.28
CA ALA A 33 -1.48 -17.46 -1.51
C ALA A 33 -0.13 -18.13 -1.23
N ALA A 34 0.65 -17.58 -0.29
CA ALA A 34 1.90 -18.16 0.15
C ALA A 34 1.72 -19.53 0.81
N ILE A 35 0.76 -19.64 1.74
CA ILE A 35 0.41 -20.89 2.43
C ILE A 35 -0.09 -21.95 1.43
N TYR A 36 -0.93 -21.54 0.47
CA TYR A 36 -1.47 -22.46 -0.54
C TYR A 36 -0.37 -22.97 -1.47
N ALA A 37 0.53 -22.09 -1.93
CA ALA A 37 1.65 -22.49 -2.76
C ALA A 37 2.57 -23.50 -2.05
N GLU A 38 2.86 -23.29 -0.77
CA GLU A 38 3.66 -24.22 0.05
C GLU A 38 2.96 -25.59 0.18
N LYS A 39 1.66 -25.61 0.52
CA LYS A 39 0.88 -26.85 0.67
C LYS A 39 0.64 -27.61 -0.64
N ALA A 40 0.38 -26.91 -1.73
CA ALA A 40 -0.02 -27.53 -3.00
C ALA A 40 1.18 -27.99 -3.84
N TYR A 41 2.31 -27.28 -3.78
CA TYR A 41 3.45 -27.55 -4.65
C TYR A 41 4.66 -28.18 -3.93
N GLY A 42 4.67 -28.24 -2.59
CA GLY A 42 5.78 -28.84 -1.83
C GLY A 42 7.14 -28.19 -2.08
N LYS A 43 7.14 -26.98 -2.65
CA LYS A 43 8.32 -26.18 -3.01
C LYS A 43 8.18 -24.79 -2.41
N THR A 44 9.30 -24.24 -1.96
CA THR A 44 9.40 -22.87 -1.44
C THR A 44 8.90 -21.87 -2.50
N LEU A 45 8.20 -20.83 -2.03
CA LEU A 45 7.60 -19.75 -2.81
C LEU A 45 8.50 -19.11 -3.89
N ALA A 46 9.82 -19.24 -3.73
CA ALA A 46 10.85 -18.80 -4.69
C ALA A 46 10.84 -19.56 -6.04
N ASN A 47 10.14 -20.69 -6.15
CA ASN A 47 10.16 -21.52 -7.36
C ASN A 47 8.95 -21.28 -8.30
N VAL A 48 8.14 -20.25 -8.01
CA VAL A 48 7.00 -19.80 -8.82
C VAL A 48 7.24 -18.34 -9.18
N ASP A 49 8.09 -18.12 -10.20
CA ASP A 49 8.56 -16.79 -10.64
C ASP A 49 7.42 -15.78 -10.89
N TRP A 50 6.26 -16.25 -11.34
CA TRP A 50 5.08 -15.41 -11.51
C TRP A 50 4.60 -14.82 -10.19
N LEU A 51 4.46 -15.65 -9.14
CA LEU A 51 3.87 -15.21 -7.87
C LEU A 51 4.82 -14.23 -7.15
N HIS A 52 6.12 -14.51 -7.18
CA HIS A 52 7.14 -13.62 -6.62
C HIS A 52 7.16 -12.26 -7.36
N GLY A 53 7.24 -12.27 -8.70
CA GLY A 53 7.22 -11.03 -9.48
C GLY A 53 5.92 -10.24 -9.34
N SER A 54 4.78 -10.92 -9.17
CA SER A 54 3.50 -10.27 -8.90
C SER A 54 3.46 -9.59 -7.53
N ALA A 55 4.13 -10.16 -6.52
CA ALA A 55 4.23 -9.59 -5.19
C ALA A 55 5.11 -8.32 -5.20
N GLU A 56 6.25 -8.36 -5.88
CA GLU A 56 7.16 -7.23 -6.01
C GLU A 56 6.55 -6.07 -6.81
N SER A 57 5.88 -6.37 -7.92
CA SER A 57 5.20 -5.36 -8.73
C SER A 57 4.02 -4.73 -7.99
N PHE A 58 3.24 -5.51 -7.21
CA PHE A 58 2.17 -4.95 -6.39
C PHE A 58 2.72 -4.02 -5.30
N LEU A 59 3.77 -4.42 -4.58
CA LEU A 59 4.42 -3.55 -3.58
C LEU A 59 4.95 -2.26 -4.19
N THR A 60 5.50 -2.34 -5.40
CA THR A 60 5.97 -1.18 -6.15
C THR A 60 4.82 -0.22 -6.44
N ILE A 61 3.70 -0.72 -6.96
CA ILE A 61 2.50 0.10 -7.24
C ILE A 61 1.94 0.71 -5.95
N ALA A 62 1.85 -0.07 -4.87
CA ALA A 62 1.37 0.41 -3.57
C ALA A 62 2.24 1.54 -3.02
N ASN A 63 3.57 1.41 -3.11
CA ASN A 63 4.53 2.43 -2.69
C ASN A 63 4.44 3.69 -3.55
N ILE A 64 4.27 3.57 -4.87
CA ILE A 64 4.07 4.72 -5.77
C ILE A 64 2.80 5.47 -5.38
N LEU A 65 1.67 4.77 -5.19
CA LEU A 65 0.40 5.40 -4.78
C LEU A 65 0.53 6.10 -3.42
N LEU A 66 1.25 5.50 -2.48
CA LEU A 66 1.51 6.09 -1.17
C LEU A 66 2.30 7.41 -1.30
N VAL A 67 3.42 7.39 -2.03
CA VAL A 67 4.27 8.57 -2.25
C VAL A 67 3.52 9.68 -2.97
N LEU A 68 2.79 9.35 -4.04
CA LEU A 68 1.97 10.32 -4.76
C LEU A 68 0.90 10.93 -3.84
N GLY A 69 0.25 10.12 -3.01
CA GLY A 69 -0.75 10.61 -2.07
C GLY A 69 -0.21 11.59 -1.04
N PHE A 70 0.99 11.34 -0.51
CA PHE A 70 1.65 12.28 0.40
C PHE A 70 2.17 13.53 -0.31
N ARG A 71 2.69 13.39 -1.53
CA ARG A 71 3.14 14.53 -2.35
C ARG A 71 2.00 15.53 -2.59
N GLU A 72 0.82 15.05 -2.97
CA GLU A 72 -0.37 15.89 -3.14
C GLU A 72 -0.78 16.60 -1.84
N ALA A 73 -0.73 15.92 -0.69
CA ALA A 73 -1.01 16.57 0.60
C ALA A 73 -0.03 17.70 0.93
N ILE A 74 1.26 17.49 0.69
CA ILE A 74 2.30 18.50 0.96
C ILE A 74 2.12 19.72 0.04
N ILE A 75 1.84 19.50 -1.25
CA ILE A 75 1.59 20.59 -2.21
C ILE A 75 0.38 21.41 -1.76
N LYS A 76 -0.73 20.74 -1.40
CA LYS A 76 -1.94 21.41 -0.92
C LYS A 76 -1.70 22.19 0.38
N ALA A 77 -0.93 21.62 1.32
CA ALA A 77 -0.57 22.30 2.56
C ALA A 77 0.29 23.56 2.32
N LYS A 78 1.26 23.49 1.39
CA LYS A 78 2.07 24.66 1.00
C LYS A 78 1.22 25.77 0.37
N GLN A 79 0.25 25.43 -0.48
CA GLN A 79 -0.64 26.42 -1.11
C GLN A 79 -1.48 27.16 -0.06
N VAL A 80 -2.07 26.44 0.89
CA VAL A 80 -2.84 27.05 2.00
C VAL A 80 -1.96 27.98 2.85
N SER A 81 -0.70 27.61 3.11
CA SER A 81 0.22 28.47 3.85
C SER A 81 0.61 29.74 3.08
N LYS A 82 0.66 29.69 1.74
CA LYS A 82 1.03 30.82 0.90
C LYS A 82 -0.13 31.83 0.72
N GLU A 83 -1.37 31.37 0.78
CA GLU A 83 -2.56 32.23 0.73
C GLU A 83 -2.84 32.97 2.06
N LYS A 84 -2.29 32.47 3.17
CA LYS A 84 -2.42 33.09 4.51
C LYS A 84 -1.31 34.09 4.86
N SER A 85 -0.30 34.26 4.01
CA SER A 85 0.85 35.17 4.22
C SER A 85 0.80 36.36 3.28
#